data_AF-A0A926BWJ4-F1
#
_entry.id   AF-A0A926BWJ4-F1
#
_cell.length_a   1.000
_cell.length_b   1.000
_cell.length_c   1.000
_cell.angle_alpha   90.00
_cell.angle_beta   90.00
_cell.angle_gamma   90.00
#
_symmetry.space_group_name_H-M   'P 1'
#
loop_
_entity.id
_entity.type
_entity.pdbx_description
1 polymer ?
#
loop_
_entity_poly.entity_id
_entity_poly.type
_entity_poly.pdbx_seq_one_letter_code
_entity_poly.pdbx_strand_id
1 'polypeptide(L)'
;MSADDPNVPKPLHDALKRRFATTSDVPAGYDDASLASSRVQLIHNRWRRRTLRFAGAGAAIAAAAAMVVVAVRMHDAPIANPARSQIALREDLDDNGKVDIRDALRLAHAIQSNDARASRDITGDGVIDQRDVDAIAQSAVSLGGRS
;
A
#
# COMPACT_ATOMS: atom_id res chain seq x y z
N MET A 1 -54.53 6.25 5.05
CA MET A 1 -55.20 7.44 4.49
C MET A 1 -56.66 7.09 4.36
N SER A 2 -57.43 7.42 5.40
CA SER A 2 -58.88 7.19 5.45
C SER A 2 -59.58 8.16 4.50
N ALA A 3 -60.55 7.65 3.74
CA ALA A 3 -61.29 8.35 2.70
C ALA A 3 -62.41 9.27 3.24
N ASP A 4 -62.30 9.75 4.48
CA ASP A 4 -63.29 10.61 5.13
C ASP A 4 -62.61 11.90 5.60
N ASP A 5 -62.17 12.71 4.64
CA ASP A 5 -61.86 14.12 4.92
C ASP A 5 -63.17 14.91 4.85
N PRO A 6 -63.72 15.40 5.97
CA PRO A 6 -65.05 16.00 6.04
C PRO A 6 -65.14 17.37 5.34
N ASN A 7 -64.05 17.88 4.78
CA ASN A 7 -63.97 19.24 4.25
C ASN A 7 -63.94 19.34 2.71
N VAL A 8 -64.19 18.24 2.00
CA VAL A 8 -64.27 18.28 0.53
C VAL A 8 -65.68 18.69 0.09
N PRO A 9 -65.85 19.80 -0.65
CA PRO A 9 -67.16 20.19 -1.18
C PRO A 9 -67.75 19.08 -2.05
N LYS A 10 -68.98 18.63 -1.72
CA LYS A 10 -69.73 17.61 -2.50
C LYS A 10 -69.68 17.80 -4.03
N PRO A 11 -69.85 19.01 -4.60
CA PRO A 11 -69.78 19.17 -6.06
C PRO A 11 -68.40 18.85 -6.64
N LEU A 12 -67.33 19.06 -5.87
CA LEU A 12 -65.95 18.77 -6.28
C LEU A 12 -65.71 17.26 -6.25
N HIS A 13 -66.22 16.58 -5.22
CA HIS A 13 -66.22 15.11 -5.16
C HIS A 13 -66.97 14.49 -6.36
N ASP A 14 -68.16 15.01 -6.71
CA ASP A 14 -68.94 14.49 -7.83
C ASP A 14 -68.33 14.78 -9.20
N ALA A 15 -67.64 15.92 -9.35
CA ALA A 15 -66.89 16.26 -10.55
C ALA A 15 -65.67 15.35 -10.74
N LEU A 16 -64.94 15.07 -9.65
CA LEU A 16 -63.84 14.10 -9.67
C LEU A 16 -64.34 12.70 -9.98
N LYS A 17 -65.43 12.26 -9.32
CA LYS A 17 -66.01 10.94 -9.57
C LYS A 17 -66.47 10.81 -11.02
N ARG A 18 -67.08 11.83 -11.62
CA ARG A 18 -67.43 11.82 -13.05
C ARG A 18 -66.22 11.81 -13.99
N ARG A 19 -65.14 12.50 -13.63
CA ARG A 19 -63.92 12.57 -14.46
C ARG A 19 -63.11 11.27 -14.42
N PHE A 20 -63.10 10.60 -13.27
CA PHE A 20 -62.27 9.42 -13.00
C PHE A 20 -63.06 8.10 -12.95
N ALA A 21 -64.39 8.12 -13.06
CA ALA A 21 -65.22 6.91 -13.22
C ALA A 21 -65.01 6.19 -14.56
N THR A 22 -64.24 6.78 -15.47
CA THR A 22 -63.66 6.06 -16.61
C THR A 22 -62.48 5.22 -16.09
N THR A 23 -62.79 4.25 -15.25
CA THR A 23 -61.82 3.26 -14.78
C THR A 23 -61.38 2.49 -16.01
N SER A 24 -60.18 2.80 -16.50
CA SER A 24 -59.53 2.07 -17.56
C SER A 24 -59.48 0.60 -17.13
N ASP A 25 -60.10 -0.27 -17.92
CA ASP A 25 -60.03 -1.71 -17.74
C ASP A 25 -58.56 -2.11 -17.99
N VAL A 26 -57.79 -2.25 -16.92
CA VAL A 26 -56.38 -2.65 -17.01
C VAL A 26 -56.39 -4.16 -17.23
N PRO A 27 -55.95 -4.65 -18.40
CA PRO A 27 -55.97 -6.08 -18.67
C PRO A 27 -55.07 -6.81 -17.67
N ALA A 28 -55.57 -7.90 -17.09
CA ALA A 28 -54.89 -8.66 -16.04
C ALA A 28 -53.47 -9.17 -16.40
N GLY A 29 -53.06 -9.09 -17.67
CA GLY A 29 -51.71 -9.44 -18.15
C GLY A 29 -50.68 -8.30 -18.13
N TYR A 30 -51.06 -7.05 -17.86
CA TYR A 30 -50.12 -5.92 -17.84
C TYR A 30 -49.19 -5.95 -16.61
N ASP A 31 -49.69 -6.44 -15.48
CA ASP A 31 -48.90 -6.57 -14.25
C ASP A 31 -47.77 -7.60 -14.40
N ASP A 32 -48.02 -8.68 -15.12
CA ASP A 32 -47.01 -9.72 -15.37
C ASP A 32 -45.85 -9.22 -16.24
N ALA A 33 -46.15 -8.39 -17.25
CA ALA A 33 -45.13 -7.78 -18.11
C ALA A 33 -44.25 -6.76 -17.35
N SER A 34 -44.85 -6.02 -16.42
CA SER A 34 -44.13 -5.09 -15.53
C SER A 34 -43.25 -5.85 -14.52
N LEU A 35 -43.77 -6.94 -13.95
CA LEU A 35 -43.02 -7.80 -13.02
C LEU A 35 -41.85 -8.53 -13.70
N ALA A 36 -42.03 -8.98 -14.95
CA ALA A 36 -40.97 -9.60 -15.74
C ALA A 36 -39.83 -8.61 -16.04
N SER A 37 -40.17 -7.39 -16.46
CA SER A 37 -39.20 -6.32 -16.77
C SER A 37 -38.41 -5.89 -15.52
N SER A 38 -39.05 -5.90 -14.35
CA SER A 38 -38.42 -5.58 -13.07
C SER A 38 -37.45 -6.67 -12.59
N ARG A 39 -37.73 -7.96 -12.88
CA ARG A 39 -36.87 -9.08 -12.47
C ARG A 39 -35.53 -9.10 -13.23
N VAL A 40 -35.51 -8.73 -14.50
CA VAL A 40 -34.28 -8.73 -15.32
C VAL A 40 -33.24 -7.73 -14.81
N GLN A 41 -33.68 -6.55 -14.34
CA GLN A 41 -32.77 -5.53 -13.79
C GLN A 41 -32.18 -5.91 -12.42
N LEU A 42 -32.89 -6.69 -11.60
CA LEU A 42 -32.40 -7.10 -10.28
C LEU A 42 -31.32 -8.19 -10.35
N ILE A 43 -31.32 -9.03 -11.39
CA ILE A 43 -30.33 -10.10 -11.56
C ILE A 43 -28.96 -9.52 -11.90
N HIS A 44 -28.88 -8.54 -12.80
CA HIS A 44 -27.60 -7.88 -13.16
C HIS A 44 -26.96 -7.15 -11.97
N ASN A 45 -27.76 -6.48 -11.13
CA ASN A 45 -27.24 -5.72 -10.00
C ASN A 45 -26.72 -6.60 -8.84
N ARG A 46 -27.25 -7.81 -8.66
CA ARG A 46 -26.80 -8.73 -7.59
C ARG A 46 -25.41 -9.30 -7.87
N TRP A 47 -25.10 -9.61 -9.12
CA TRP A 47 -23.77 -10.11 -9.51
C TRP A 47 -22.70 -9.04 -9.33
N ARG A 48 -22.96 -7.81 -9.76
CA ARG A 48 -22.03 -6.67 -9.63
C ARG A 48 -21.74 -6.30 -8.16
N ARG A 49 -22.74 -6.41 -7.27
CA ARG A 49 -22.55 -6.18 -5.83
C ARG A 49 -21.81 -7.32 -5.12
N ARG A 50 -21.98 -8.57 -5.58
CA ARG A 50 -21.20 -9.70 -5.04
C ARG A 50 -19.74 -9.62 -5.45
N THR A 51 -19.43 -9.32 -6.71
CA THR A 51 -18.03 -9.17 -7.17
C THR A 51 -17.31 -8.01 -6.47
N LEU A 52 -17.99 -6.87 -6.25
CA LEU A 52 -17.43 -5.75 -5.50
C LEU A 52 -17.20 -6.06 -4.00
N ARG A 53 -18.03 -6.90 -3.38
CA ARG A 53 -17.82 -7.34 -1.98
C ARG A 53 -16.63 -8.29 -1.83
N PHE A 54 -16.36 -9.14 -2.82
CA PHE A 54 -15.16 -9.99 -2.82
C PHE A 54 -13.88 -9.23 -3.21
N ALA A 55 -13.99 -8.16 -4.00
CA ALA A 55 -12.84 -7.31 -4.32
C ALA A 55 -12.39 -6.40 -3.16
N GLY A 56 -13.31 -6.01 -2.26
CA GLY A 56 -13.01 -5.11 -1.14
C GLY A 56 -12.39 -5.76 0.10
N ALA A 57 -12.49 -7.07 0.27
CA ALA A 57 -12.02 -7.76 1.48
C ALA A 57 -10.51 -8.05 1.50
N GLY A 58 -9.82 -7.96 0.35
CA GLY A 58 -8.37 -8.20 0.26
C GLY A 58 -7.48 -6.97 0.45
N ALA A 59 -8.01 -5.75 0.28
CA ALA A 59 -7.19 -4.54 0.22
C ALA A 59 -6.80 -3.95 1.58
N ALA A 60 -7.56 -4.24 2.65
CA ALA A 60 -7.30 -3.64 3.97
C ALA A 60 -6.14 -4.32 4.73
N ILE A 61 -5.82 -5.59 4.44
CA ILE A 61 -4.76 -6.32 5.14
C ILE A 61 -3.38 -5.96 4.57
N ALA A 62 -3.28 -5.68 3.27
CA ALA A 62 -2.00 -5.34 2.63
C ALA A 62 -1.42 -4.00 3.12
N ALA A 63 -2.27 -2.98 3.36
CA ALA A 63 -1.81 -1.67 3.82
C ALA A 63 -1.28 -1.72 5.26
N ALA A 64 -1.94 -2.46 6.16
CA ALA A 64 -1.50 -2.59 7.55
C ALA A 64 -0.21 -3.41 7.67
N ALA A 65 -0.07 -4.50 6.91
CA ALA A 65 1.16 -5.29 6.88
C ALA A 65 2.34 -4.49 6.30
N ALA A 66 2.11 -3.69 5.25
CA ALA A 66 3.13 -2.80 4.69
C ALA A 66 3.57 -1.73 5.71
N MET A 67 2.63 -1.13 6.46
CA MET A 67 2.98 -0.17 7.51
C MET A 67 3.74 -0.81 8.67
N VAL A 68 3.40 -2.03 9.08
CA VAL A 68 4.16 -2.75 10.13
C VAL A 68 5.57 -3.10 9.65
N VAL A 69 5.73 -3.56 8.41
CA VAL A 69 7.06 -3.83 7.83
C VAL A 69 7.89 -2.54 7.73
N VAL A 70 7.30 -1.43 7.29
CA VAL A 70 7.98 -0.11 7.25
C VAL A 70 8.31 0.39 8.65
N ALA A 71 7.39 0.26 9.61
CA ALA A 71 7.61 0.69 10.99
C ALA A 71 8.71 -0.12 11.68
N VAL A 72 8.75 -1.45 11.51
CA VAL A 72 9.84 -2.29 12.03
C VAL A 72 11.16 -1.93 11.36
N ARG A 73 11.18 -1.74 10.03
CA ARG A 73 12.38 -1.30 9.30
C ARG A 73 12.88 0.09 9.71
N MET A 74 11.98 0.99 10.09
CA MET A 74 12.32 2.33 10.60
C MET A 74 12.72 2.33 12.07
N HIS A 75 12.20 1.40 12.87
CA HIS A 75 12.54 1.28 14.28
C HIS A 75 13.91 0.61 14.49
N ASP A 76 14.30 -0.27 13.57
CA ASP A 76 15.65 -0.85 13.49
C ASP A 76 16.62 0.01 12.67
N ALA A 77 16.15 1.10 12.05
CA ALA A 77 17.06 2.05 11.41
C ALA A 77 17.71 2.86 12.54
N PRO A 78 19.01 2.64 12.87
CA PRO A 78 19.72 3.60 13.69
C PRO A 78 19.54 4.95 12.99
N ILE A 79 19.35 6.03 13.76
CA ILE A 79 19.37 7.40 13.24
C ILE A 79 20.73 7.59 12.58
N ALA A 80 20.78 7.24 11.29
CA ALA A 80 22.00 7.13 10.53
C ALA A 80 22.38 8.56 10.22
N ASN A 81 23.36 9.06 10.96
CA ASN A 81 23.97 10.33 10.67
C ASN A 81 24.44 10.24 9.20
N PRO A 82 23.90 11.04 8.25
CA PRO A 82 24.12 10.82 6.82
C PRO A 82 25.60 10.85 6.43
N ALA A 83 26.42 11.56 7.21
CA ALA A 83 27.87 11.55 7.09
C ALA A 83 28.50 10.18 7.45
N ARG A 84 28.02 9.49 8.49
CA ARG A 84 28.52 8.16 8.87
C ARG A 84 28.10 7.06 7.90
N SER A 85 26.89 7.14 7.34
CA SER A 85 26.46 6.17 6.33
C SER A 85 27.25 6.31 5.03
N GLN A 86 27.61 7.53 4.61
CA GLN A 86 28.50 7.73 3.46
C GLN A 86 29.92 7.18 3.69
N ILE A 87 30.46 7.34 4.91
CA ILE A 87 31.77 6.76 5.27
C ILE A 87 31.69 5.24 5.27
N ALA A 88 30.65 4.65 5.87
CA ALA A 88 30.45 3.21 5.87
C ALA A 88 30.30 2.63 4.44
N LEU A 89 29.58 3.32 3.55
CA LEU A 89 29.47 2.92 2.13
C LEU A 89 30.80 3.03 1.37
N ARG A 90 31.73 3.88 1.80
CA ARG A 90 33.05 4.02 1.16
C ARG A 90 34.02 2.93 1.60
N GLU A 91 33.87 2.46 2.84
CA GLU A 91 34.69 1.43 3.49
C GLU A 91 34.19 -0.01 3.24
N ASP A 92 32.95 -0.16 2.77
CA ASP A 92 32.40 -1.42 2.24
C ASP A 92 33.07 -1.74 0.90
N LEU A 93 33.91 -2.76 0.87
CA LEU A 93 34.69 -3.15 -0.31
C LEU A 93 33.99 -4.24 -1.11
N ASP A 94 32.91 -4.82 -0.60
CA ASP A 94 32.17 -5.89 -1.24
C ASP A 94 30.73 -5.55 -1.62
N ASP A 95 30.34 -4.29 -1.39
CA ASP A 95 29.04 -3.72 -1.69
C ASP A 95 27.88 -4.49 -1.02
N ASN A 96 28.12 -5.14 0.12
CA ASN A 96 27.08 -5.87 0.85
C ASN A 96 26.18 -4.96 1.72
N GLY A 97 26.51 -3.68 1.80
CA GLY A 97 25.83 -2.64 2.59
C GLY A 97 26.27 -2.57 4.05
N LYS A 98 27.37 -3.22 4.42
CA LYS A 98 27.92 -3.26 5.78
C LYS A 98 29.45 -3.24 5.72
N VAL A 99 30.05 -2.60 6.72
CA VAL A 99 31.50 -2.65 6.93
C VAL A 99 31.79 -3.67 8.02
N ASP A 100 32.51 -4.73 7.68
CA ASP A 100 32.94 -5.75 8.62
C ASP A 100 34.44 -6.10 8.48
N ILE A 101 34.92 -7.03 9.29
CA ILE A 101 36.35 -7.42 9.29
C ILE A 101 36.79 -8.08 7.97
N ARG A 102 35.85 -8.57 7.15
CA ARG A 102 36.14 -9.16 5.84
C ARG A 102 36.52 -8.10 4.83
N ASP A 103 35.97 -6.89 4.94
CA ASP A 103 36.39 -5.75 4.11
C ASP A 103 37.85 -5.41 4.38
N ALA A 104 38.25 -5.31 5.65
CA ALA A 104 39.65 -5.09 6.03
C ALA A 104 40.58 -6.18 5.48
N LEU A 105 40.16 -7.45 5.56
CA LEU A 105 40.94 -8.57 5.03
C LEU A 105 41.07 -8.52 3.49
N ARG A 106 40.00 -8.13 2.78
CA ARG A 106 40.06 -7.94 1.31
C ARG A 106 41.05 -6.86 0.93
N LEU A 107 41.05 -5.74 1.65
CA LEU A 107 42.01 -4.65 1.40
C LEU A 107 43.45 -5.12 1.63
N ALA A 108 43.71 -5.83 2.73
CA ALA A 108 45.03 -6.38 3.01
C ALA A 108 45.51 -7.34 1.91
N HIS A 109 44.61 -8.20 1.42
CA HIS A 109 44.93 -9.09 0.31
C HIS A 109 45.19 -8.33 -1.00
N ALA A 110 44.41 -7.29 -1.30
CA ALA A 110 44.61 -6.44 -2.48
C ALA A 110 45.97 -5.71 -2.46
N ILE A 111 46.37 -5.21 -1.29
CA ILE A 111 47.71 -4.61 -1.08
C ILE A 111 48.80 -5.66 -1.31
N GLN A 112 48.64 -6.85 -0.73
CA GLN A 112 49.62 -7.94 -0.87
C GLN A 112 49.76 -8.43 -2.32
N SER A 113 48.65 -8.53 -3.06
CA SER A 113 48.64 -8.93 -4.47
C SER A 113 49.01 -7.79 -5.43
N ASN A 114 49.28 -6.59 -4.91
CA ASN A 114 49.49 -5.37 -5.68
C ASN A 114 48.36 -5.09 -6.70
N ASP A 115 47.12 -5.40 -6.31
CA ASP A 115 45.95 -5.16 -7.15
C ASP A 115 45.43 -3.73 -6.94
N ALA A 116 45.95 -2.81 -7.75
CA ALA A 116 45.58 -1.40 -7.72
C ALA A 116 44.10 -1.11 -8.06
N ARG A 117 43.35 -2.08 -8.59
CA ARG A 117 41.91 -1.91 -8.89
C ARG A 117 41.03 -2.23 -7.68
N ALA A 118 41.50 -3.12 -6.82
CA ALA A 118 40.81 -3.54 -5.60
C ALA A 118 41.27 -2.74 -4.37
N SER A 119 42.38 -2.02 -4.47
CA SER A 119 42.93 -1.22 -3.39
C SER A 119 42.43 0.22 -3.45
N ARG A 120 42.00 0.77 -2.31
CA ARG A 120 41.45 2.11 -2.19
C ARG A 120 42.10 2.79 -0.99
N ASP A 121 42.45 4.06 -1.15
CA ASP A 121 42.90 4.93 -0.05
C ASP A 121 41.70 5.32 0.81
N ILE A 122 41.68 4.77 2.03
CA ILE A 122 40.63 4.94 3.02
C ILE A 122 40.94 6.15 3.90
N THR A 123 42.21 6.32 4.27
CA THR A 123 42.67 7.40 5.15
C THR A 123 42.75 8.76 4.45
N GLY A 124 42.84 8.77 3.11
CA GLY A 124 42.90 9.96 2.27
C GLY A 124 44.27 10.63 2.23
N ASP A 125 45.34 9.91 2.54
CA ASP A 125 46.70 10.44 2.60
C ASP A 125 47.51 10.26 1.29
N GLY A 126 46.89 9.61 0.29
CA GLY A 126 47.46 9.36 -1.02
C GLY A 126 48.35 8.11 -1.10
N VAL A 127 48.46 7.31 -0.04
CA VAL A 127 49.26 6.07 -0.01
C VAL A 127 48.39 4.93 0.46
N ILE A 128 48.27 3.88 -0.37
CA ILE A 128 47.49 2.70 0.01
C ILE A 128 48.39 1.73 0.78
N ASP A 129 48.20 1.65 2.10
CA ASP A 129 49.02 0.82 2.98
C ASP A 129 48.24 0.19 4.15
N GLN A 130 48.97 -0.40 5.10
CA GLN A 130 48.37 -1.08 6.26
C GLN A 130 47.49 -0.15 7.12
N ARG A 131 47.72 1.17 7.08
CA ARG A 131 46.92 2.15 7.83
C ARG A 131 45.49 2.21 7.32
N ASP A 132 45.27 1.97 6.03
CA ASP A 132 43.92 1.87 5.45
C ASP A 132 43.18 0.63 5.95
N VAL A 133 43.89 -0.49 6.08
CA VAL A 133 43.34 -1.75 6.62
C VAL A 133 42.93 -1.56 8.08
N ASP A 134 43.80 -0.93 8.87
CA ASP A 134 43.54 -0.68 10.29
C ASP A 134 42.37 0.29 10.50
N ALA A 135 42.18 1.27 9.60
CA ALA A 135 41.04 2.18 9.62
C ALA A 135 39.70 1.42 9.44
N ILE A 136 39.61 0.53 8.44
CA ILE A 136 38.41 -0.30 8.23
C ILE A 136 38.17 -1.22 9.43
N ALA A 137 39.22 -1.83 9.98
CA ALA A 137 39.10 -2.71 11.14
C ALA A 137 38.56 -1.96 12.38
N GLN A 138 39.02 -0.73 12.63
CA GLN A 138 38.50 0.11 13.71
C GLN A 138 37.02 0.47 13.50
N SER A 139 36.65 0.83 12.26
CA SER A 139 35.25 1.09 11.89
C SER A 139 34.37 -0.14 12.14
N ALA A 140 34.79 -1.32 11.71
CA ALA A 140 34.06 -2.58 11.91
C ALA A 140 33.81 -2.91 13.39
N VAL A 141 34.82 -2.71 14.25
CA VAL A 141 34.69 -2.93 15.70
C VAL A 141 33.73 -1.92 16.34
N SER A 142 33.78 -0.66 15.93
CA SER A 142 32.90 0.40 16.47
C SER A 142 31.42 0.17 16.11
N LEU A 143 31.14 -0.51 15.01
CA LEU A 143 29.79 -0.83 14.52
C LEU A 143 29.22 -2.11 15.15
N GLY A 144 30.06 -3.07 15.54
CA GLY A 144 29.64 -4.31 16.22
C GLY A 144 29.34 -4.16 17.72
N GLY A 145 29.72 -3.03 18.35
CA GLY A 145 29.62 -2.80 19.79
C GLY A 145 28.28 -2.27 20.31
N ARG A 146 27.20 -2.30 19.51
CA ARG A 146 25.85 -1.91 19.94
C ARG A 146 24.89 -3.08 19.81
N SER A 147 24.68 -3.79 20.91
CA SER A 147 23.57 -4.69 21.19
C SER A 147 22.82 -4.23 22.43
#